data_AF-A0A2H9LT59-F1
#
_entry.id   AF-A0A2H9LT59-F1
#
_cell.length_a   1.000
_cell.length_b   1.000
_cell.length_c   1.000
_cell.angle_alpha   90.00
_cell.angle_beta   90.00
_cell.angle_gamma   90.00
#
_symmetry.space_group_name_H-M   'P 1'
#
loop_
_entity.id
_entity.type
_entity.pdbx_description
1 polymer ?
#
loop_
_entity_poly.entity_id
_entity_poly.type
_entity_poly.pdbx_seq_one_letter_code
_entity_poly.pdbx_strand_id
1 'polypeptide(L)'
;MKKPVIILMICLALAPFANAITPFVAKCDDAGSVTIQSNQNIDGKVYGTKDRKTWFEVPGEWNDDLTVFRSEDMILNDNFNYGLKIDSPGVYIVDVYCPGYKFSCKEWNVSINSCYKRGGVFSADFNSVNHNGIYDLKYIFETDKGRLLVHGPLMYSKETKDMTIGYLGDNRYLLNLKTNLNITKFAITHDNCDSKNDNYYRYVEMYCNKSSCISDKDCEVSEYCDNKDFLCKALECNSCEKISEHECIPKCDDSRPCTEDECFEGECKFTAVDGCEFNNSCIPQKNVRTVNNISCFCTDSNEWVPQKKDNESCGYDYECLNDCIDNICAKKEKEAKGIIQRIIDFFTSLFSF
;
A
#
# COMPACT_ATOMS: atom_id res chain seq x y z
N MET A 1 63.29 -64.85 71.04
CA MET A 1 62.68 -63.59 70.58
C MET A 1 62.51 -63.65 69.06
N LYS A 2 61.29 -63.88 68.57
CA LYS A 2 60.98 -63.96 67.13
C LYS A 2 60.47 -62.59 66.66
N LYS A 3 61.16 -61.97 65.70
CA LYS A 3 60.72 -60.70 65.09
C LYS A 3 59.60 -60.98 64.09
N PRO A 4 58.46 -60.27 64.15
CA PRO A 4 57.44 -60.39 63.11
C PRO A 4 57.92 -59.65 61.86
N VAL A 5 57.92 -60.36 60.73
CA VAL A 5 58.12 -59.79 59.40
C VAL A 5 56.75 -59.34 58.89
N ILE A 6 56.55 -58.04 58.76
CA ILE A 6 55.35 -57.45 58.16
C ILE A 6 55.57 -57.41 56.66
N ILE A 7 54.91 -58.31 55.92
CA ILE A 7 54.85 -58.27 54.45
C ILE A 7 53.70 -57.33 54.08
N LEU A 8 54.04 -56.12 53.64
CA LEU A 8 53.10 -55.16 53.09
C LEU A 8 52.75 -55.59 51.65
N MET A 9 51.67 -56.35 51.49
CA MET A 9 51.10 -56.65 50.18
C MET A 9 50.37 -55.41 49.66
N ILE A 10 51.04 -54.66 48.79
CA ILE A 10 50.42 -53.58 48.01
C ILE A 10 49.58 -54.25 46.91
N CYS A 11 48.29 -54.46 47.18
CA CYS A 11 47.31 -54.78 46.15
C CYS A 11 47.13 -53.52 45.27
N LEU A 12 47.87 -53.46 44.16
CA LEU A 12 47.57 -52.56 43.05
C LEU A 12 46.24 -53.03 42.43
N ALA A 13 45.13 -52.52 42.96
CA ALA A 13 43.82 -52.69 42.33
C ALA A 13 43.80 -51.84 41.07
N LEU A 14 44.20 -52.44 39.94
CA LEU A 14 43.88 -51.92 38.61
C LEU A 14 42.37 -52.04 38.44
N ALA A 15 41.63 -51.04 38.92
CA ALA A 15 40.25 -50.85 38.51
C ALA A 15 40.30 -50.61 37.00
N PRO A 16 39.65 -51.45 36.16
CA PRO A 16 39.51 -51.11 34.77
C PRO A 16 38.77 -49.77 34.71
N PHE A 17 39.44 -48.74 34.21
CA PHE A 17 38.78 -47.51 33.78
C PHE A 17 37.87 -47.91 32.63
N ALA A 18 36.68 -48.42 32.96
CA ALA A 18 35.58 -48.45 32.03
C ALA A 18 35.31 -46.97 31.74
N ASN A 19 35.83 -46.48 30.62
CA ASN A 19 35.45 -45.19 30.08
C ASN A 19 33.93 -45.23 29.95
N ALA A 20 33.24 -44.60 30.89
CA ALA A 20 31.80 -44.49 30.84
C ALA A 20 31.50 -43.76 29.54
N ILE A 21 30.95 -44.49 28.56
CA ILE A 21 30.48 -43.91 27.31
C ILE A 21 29.40 -42.93 27.74
N THR A 22 29.72 -41.65 27.67
CA THR A 22 28.78 -40.61 28.07
C THR A 22 27.60 -40.67 27.12
N PRO A 23 26.37 -40.78 27.64
CA PRO A 23 25.19 -40.99 26.82
C PRO A 23 24.88 -39.78 25.94
N PHE A 24 24.35 -40.03 24.75
CA PHE A 24 23.71 -39.00 23.93
C PHE A 24 22.51 -38.44 24.68
N VAL A 25 22.34 -37.12 24.61
CA VAL A 25 21.18 -36.44 25.20
C VAL A 25 20.37 -35.83 24.06
N ALA A 26 19.18 -36.34 23.83
CA ALA A 26 18.23 -35.76 22.89
C ALA A 26 17.14 -34.97 23.63
N LYS A 27 16.75 -33.82 23.07
CA LYS A 27 15.65 -33.00 23.55
C LYS A 27 14.80 -32.57 22.36
N CYS A 28 13.49 -32.58 22.53
CA CYS A 28 12.54 -32.11 21.54
C CYS A 28 11.79 -30.92 22.11
N ASP A 29 11.62 -29.86 21.32
CA ASP A 29 10.92 -28.66 21.74
C ASP A 29 9.49 -28.59 21.20
N ASP A 30 8.78 -27.51 21.56
CA ASP A 30 7.41 -27.25 21.12
C ASP A 30 7.31 -26.84 19.63
N ALA A 31 8.45 -26.63 18.94
CA ALA A 31 8.49 -26.43 17.49
C ALA A 31 8.60 -27.76 16.73
N GLY A 32 8.61 -28.89 17.44
CA GLY A 32 8.84 -30.21 16.84
C GLY A 32 10.27 -30.37 16.30
N SER A 33 11.18 -29.49 16.74
CA SER A 33 12.60 -29.58 16.45
C SER A 33 13.28 -30.44 17.51
N VAL A 34 14.36 -31.13 17.13
CA VAL A 34 15.15 -31.97 18.02
C VAL A 34 16.59 -31.50 18.07
N THR A 35 17.12 -31.41 19.28
CA THR A 35 18.53 -31.17 19.54
C THR A 35 19.15 -32.43 20.13
N ILE A 36 20.24 -32.90 19.53
CA ILE A 36 21.03 -34.03 20.04
C ILE A 36 22.40 -33.51 20.47
N GLN A 37 22.77 -33.75 21.72
CA GLN A 37 24.09 -33.42 22.26
C GLN A 37 24.92 -34.69 22.42
N SER A 38 26.16 -34.60 21.95
CA SER A 38 27.19 -35.64 22.01
C SER A 38 28.48 -35.06 22.58
N ASN A 39 29.20 -35.87 23.36
CA ASN A 39 30.56 -35.54 23.82
C ASN A 39 31.65 -36.02 22.86
N GLN A 40 31.26 -36.56 21.71
CA GLN A 40 32.12 -37.00 20.63
C GLN A 40 31.73 -36.27 19.36
N ASN A 41 32.72 -35.98 18.52
CA ASN A 41 32.50 -35.38 17.21
C ASN A 41 31.86 -36.44 16.30
N ILE A 42 30.62 -36.19 15.92
CA ILE A 42 29.79 -37.11 15.16
C ILE A 42 29.29 -36.40 13.93
N ASP A 43 29.73 -36.89 12.78
CA ASP A 43 29.17 -36.53 11.50
C ASP A 43 28.36 -37.72 11.01
N GLY A 44 27.03 -37.58 11.00
CA GLY A 44 26.13 -38.67 10.69
C GLY A 44 24.70 -38.19 10.47
N LYS A 45 23.98 -38.93 9.64
CA LYS A 45 22.56 -38.68 9.39
C LYS A 45 21.73 -39.11 10.59
N VAL A 46 20.72 -38.30 10.90
CA VAL A 46 19.76 -38.59 11.96
C VAL A 46 18.47 -39.13 11.35
N TYR A 47 17.94 -40.19 11.92
CA TYR A 47 16.68 -40.80 11.51
C TYR A 47 15.72 -40.89 12.70
N GLY A 48 14.44 -40.62 12.49
CA GLY A 48 13.38 -40.74 13.49
C GLY A 48 12.50 -41.97 13.25
N THR A 49 11.89 -42.49 14.31
CA THR A 49 10.86 -43.55 14.23
C THR A 49 9.86 -43.44 15.37
N LYS A 50 8.60 -43.83 15.12
CA LYS A 50 7.56 -43.98 16.16
C LYS A 50 7.36 -45.44 16.58
N ASP A 51 7.66 -46.40 15.69
CA ASP A 51 7.33 -47.82 15.87
C ASP A 51 8.57 -48.73 15.91
N ARG A 52 9.77 -48.14 15.78
CA ARG A 52 11.06 -48.83 15.66
C ARG A 52 11.20 -49.74 14.44
N LYS A 53 10.26 -49.67 13.49
CA LYS A 53 10.26 -50.46 12.24
C LYS A 53 10.52 -49.57 11.03
N THR A 54 9.87 -48.41 10.98
CA THR A 54 10.00 -47.46 9.88
C THR A 54 10.80 -46.25 10.33
N TRP A 55 11.90 -45.98 9.62
CA TRP A 55 12.80 -44.87 9.91
C TRP A 55 12.68 -43.82 8.80
N PHE A 56 12.53 -42.56 9.17
CA PHE A 56 12.55 -41.42 8.25
C PHE A 56 13.74 -40.52 8.57
N GLU A 57 14.31 -39.86 7.57
CA GLU A 57 15.41 -38.92 7.77
C GLU A 57 14.90 -37.66 8.50
N VAL A 58 15.63 -37.24 9.54
CA VAL A 58 15.38 -36.00 10.28
C VAL A 58 16.35 -34.97 9.71
N PRO A 59 15.88 -34.05 8.85
CA PRO A 59 16.76 -33.04 8.28
C PRO A 59 17.26 -32.10 9.38
N GLY A 60 18.52 -31.69 9.26
CA GLY A 60 19.19 -30.86 10.25
C GLY A 60 20.68 -30.78 10.02
N GLU A 61 21.35 -30.01 10.86
CA GLU A 61 22.78 -29.75 10.76
C GLU A 61 23.46 -29.96 12.11
N TRP A 62 24.67 -30.50 12.05
CA TRP A 62 25.59 -30.50 13.18
C TRP A 62 26.31 -29.15 13.25
N ASN A 63 26.60 -28.67 14.47
CA ASN A 63 27.48 -27.52 14.65
C ASN A 63 28.91 -27.83 14.17
N ASP A 64 29.75 -26.80 14.08
CA ASP A 64 31.13 -26.91 13.58
C ASP A 64 31.97 -27.96 14.33
N ASP A 65 31.75 -28.11 15.64
CA ASP A 65 32.44 -29.10 16.48
C ASP A 65 31.81 -30.51 16.41
N LEU A 66 30.73 -30.70 15.66
CA LEU A 66 30.01 -31.97 15.50
C LEU A 66 29.51 -32.57 16.83
N THR A 67 29.24 -31.72 17.82
CA THR A 67 28.79 -32.11 19.16
C THR A 67 27.30 -31.85 19.37
N VAL A 68 26.69 -31.01 18.55
CA VAL A 68 25.29 -30.62 18.66
C VAL A 68 24.62 -30.71 17.30
N PHE A 69 23.68 -31.64 17.14
CA PHE A 69 22.77 -31.67 16.00
C PHE A 69 21.53 -30.85 16.32
N ARG A 70 21.06 -30.06 15.36
CA ARG A 70 19.76 -29.37 15.42
C ARG A 70 18.97 -29.72 14.17
N SER A 71 17.78 -30.28 14.34
CA SER A 71 16.88 -30.53 13.22
C SER A 71 16.23 -29.23 12.72
N GLU A 72 15.62 -29.31 11.54
CA GLU A 72 14.60 -28.35 11.15
C GLU A 72 13.37 -28.44 12.08
N ASP A 73 12.56 -27.37 12.07
CA ASP A 73 11.27 -27.33 12.75
C ASP A 73 10.25 -28.25 12.05
N MET A 74 9.17 -28.57 12.76
CA MET A 74 8.05 -29.35 12.23
C MET A 74 8.40 -30.77 11.73
N ILE A 75 9.50 -31.35 12.21
CA ILE A 75 9.87 -32.72 11.82
C ILE A 75 9.17 -33.74 12.71
N LEU A 76 9.12 -33.49 14.02
CA LEU A 76 8.54 -34.42 15.01
C LEU A 76 7.23 -33.86 15.59
N ASN A 77 6.19 -33.83 14.76
CA ASN A 77 4.96 -33.06 15.03
C ASN A 77 3.98 -33.71 16.00
N ASP A 78 4.06 -35.02 16.22
CA ASP A 78 3.13 -35.69 17.13
C ASP A 78 3.65 -35.69 18.56
N ASN A 79 2.73 -35.59 19.51
CA ASN A 79 3.00 -35.83 20.92
C ASN A 79 3.29 -37.33 21.14
N PHE A 80 4.57 -37.70 21.09
CA PHE A 80 5.00 -39.10 21.05
C PHE A 80 6.45 -39.30 21.53
N ASN A 81 6.79 -40.53 21.91
CA ASN A 81 8.17 -40.94 22.19
C ASN A 81 8.84 -41.47 20.91
N TYR A 82 9.73 -40.69 20.32
CA TYR A 82 10.47 -41.06 19.12
C TYR A 82 11.76 -41.78 19.46
N GLY A 83 12.09 -42.81 18.69
CA GLY A 83 13.47 -43.30 18.62
C GLY A 83 14.24 -42.49 17.59
N LEU A 84 15.42 -42.00 17.94
CA LEU A 84 16.35 -41.35 17.03
C LEU A 84 17.54 -42.26 16.80
N LYS A 85 17.88 -42.52 15.54
CA LYS A 85 19.04 -43.30 15.11
C LYS A 85 20.04 -42.38 14.44
N ILE A 86 21.27 -42.37 14.95
CA ILE A 86 22.38 -41.60 14.38
C ILE A 86 23.28 -42.59 13.64
N ASP A 87 23.42 -42.41 12.34
CA ASP A 87 24.21 -43.27 11.45
C ASP A 87 25.61 -42.67 11.26
N SER A 88 26.57 -43.06 12.12
CA SER A 88 27.93 -42.52 12.15
C SER A 88 28.92 -43.56 12.72
N PRO A 89 29.90 -44.03 11.93
CA PRO A 89 30.64 -45.32 12.01
C PRO A 89 30.10 -46.50 12.84
N GLY A 90 28.84 -46.47 13.23
CA GLY A 90 28.23 -47.14 14.35
C GLY A 90 26.80 -46.63 14.50
N VAL A 91 25.94 -47.42 15.13
CA VAL A 91 24.51 -47.09 15.25
C VAL A 91 24.22 -46.72 16.69
N TYR A 92 23.88 -45.45 16.91
CA TYR A 92 23.44 -44.97 18.21
C TYR A 92 21.94 -44.75 18.18
N ILE A 93 21.24 -45.23 19.21
CA ILE A 93 19.79 -45.04 19.35
C ILE A 93 19.53 -44.31 20.66
N VAL A 94 18.80 -43.20 20.58
CA VAL A 94 18.34 -42.43 21.74
C VAL A 94 16.84 -42.21 21.62
N ASP A 95 16.10 -42.43 22.70
CA ASP A 95 14.67 -42.11 22.75
C ASP A 95 14.48 -40.66 23.19
N VAL A 96 13.55 -39.94 22.56
CA VAL A 96 13.18 -38.57 22.90
C VAL A 96 11.66 -38.45 22.98
N TYR A 97 11.16 -37.81 24.03
CA TYR A 97 9.75 -37.42 24.09
C TYR A 97 9.55 -36.08 23.42
N CYS A 98 8.66 -36.01 22.44
CA CYS A 98 8.23 -34.76 21.81
C CYS A 98 6.84 -34.39 22.32
N PRO A 99 6.62 -33.12 22.72
CA PRO A 99 5.31 -32.64 23.16
C PRO A 99 4.32 -32.47 21.99
N GLY A 100 4.80 -32.57 20.75
CA GLY A 100 4.07 -32.27 19.52
C GLY A 100 4.28 -30.83 19.06
N TYR A 101 4.06 -30.59 17.77
CA TYR A 101 4.21 -29.26 17.19
C TYR A 101 3.13 -28.32 17.71
N LYS A 102 3.57 -27.21 18.29
CA LYS A 102 2.71 -26.10 18.69
C LYS A 102 3.00 -24.89 17.81
N PHE A 103 4.26 -24.45 17.77
CA PHE A 103 4.60 -23.17 17.14
C PHE A 103 6.04 -23.14 16.60
N SER A 104 6.21 -22.54 15.42
CA SER A 104 7.51 -22.23 14.83
C SER A 104 7.55 -20.79 14.32
N CYS A 105 8.63 -20.08 14.63
CA CYS A 105 8.91 -18.75 14.09
C CYS A 105 9.16 -18.76 12.57
N LYS A 106 9.57 -19.90 12.01
CA LYS A 106 9.82 -20.08 10.56
C LYS A 106 8.52 -19.96 9.78
N GLU A 107 7.49 -20.66 10.25
CA GLU A 107 6.17 -20.78 9.61
C GLU A 107 5.20 -19.67 10.03
N TRP A 108 5.49 -18.98 11.13
CA TRP A 108 4.70 -17.82 11.56
C TRP A 108 4.88 -16.66 10.57
N ASN A 109 3.78 -16.24 9.97
CA ASN A 109 3.74 -15.11 9.05
C ASN A 109 2.71 -14.10 9.54
N VAL A 110 3.17 -12.86 9.70
CA VAL A 110 2.38 -11.73 10.19
C VAL A 110 2.64 -10.53 9.31
N SER A 111 1.61 -9.75 9.04
CA SER A 111 1.72 -8.49 8.31
C SER A 111 0.76 -7.46 8.89
N ILE A 112 1.24 -6.23 9.08
CA ILE A 112 0.39 -5.10 9.49
C ILE A 112 -0.11 -4.45 8.20
N ASN A 113 -1.44 -4.38 8.04
CA ASN A 113 -2.09 -3.80 6.85
C ASN A 113 -2.23 -2.29 7.00
N SER A 114 -2.69 -1.84 8.18
CA SER A 114 -2.84 -0.44 8.51
C SER A 114 -2.85 -0.23 10.01
N CYS A 115 -2.50 0.98 10.45
CA CYS A 115 -2.71 1.42 11.81
C CYS A 115 -3.05 2.91 11.85
N TYR A 116 -3.97 3.29 12.73
CA TYR A 116 -4.47 4.66 12.83
C TYR A 116 -5.11 4.95 14.19
N LYS A 117 -5.45 6.21 14.45
CA LYS A 117 -6.10 6.63 15.70
C LYS A 117 -7.33 7.49 15.43
N ARG A 118 -8.48 7.07 15.96
CA ARG A 118 -9.77 7.77 15.81
C ARG A 118 -10.51 7.83 17.15
N GLY A 119 -10.98 9.02 17.53
CA GLY A 119 -11.81 9.19 18.73
C GLY A 119 -11.19 8.69 20.04
N GLY A 120 -9.86 8.79 20.18
CA GLY A 120 -9.14 8.27 21.35
C GLY A 120 -8.96 6.74 21.37
N VAL A 121 -9.19 6.08 20.23
CA VAL A 121 -8.93 4.65 20.03
C VAL A 121 -7.87 4.49 18.95
N PHE A 122 -6.76 3.84 19.28
CA PHE A 122 -5.80 3.34 18.31
C PHE A 122 -6.33 2.02 17.75
N SER A 123 -6.27 1.87 16.44
CA SER A 123 -6.72 0.67 15.73
C SER A 123 -5.61 0.18 14.81
N ALA A 124 -5.40 -1.14 14.76
CA ALA A 124 -4.46 -1.77 13.83
C ALA A 124 -5.09 -3.00 13.19
N ASP A 125 -5.05 -3.03 11.86
CA ASP A 125 -5.48 -4.15 11.02
C ASP A 125 -4.25 -4.95 10.61
N PHE A 126 -4.27 -6.25 10.83
CA PHE A 126 -3.15 -7.12 10.52
C PHE A 126 -3.61 -8.54 10.17
N ASN A 127 -2.78 -9.24 9.41
CA ASN A 127 -2.94 -10.66 9.14
C ASN A 127 -1.94 -11.47 9.97
N SER A 128 -2.33 -12.65 10.44
CA SER A 128 -1.43 -13.56 11.16
C SER A 128 -1.84 -15.01 10.91
N VAL A 129 -0.90 -15.85 10.50
CA VAL A 129 -1.12 -17.29 10.23
C VAL A 129 -0.13 -18.15 11.00
N ASN A 130 -0.48 -19.40 11.28
CA ASN A 130 0.39 -20.39 11.94
C ASN A 130 0.84 -19.96 13.35
N HIS A 131 -0.09 -19.46 14.16
CA HIS A 131 0.14 -19.15 15.57
C HIS A 131 -0.79 -19.98 16.47
N ASN A 132 -0.38 -20.23 17.71
CA ASN A 132 -1.19 -20.97 18.70
C ASN A 132 -2.45 -20.21 19.12
N GLY A 133 -2.34 -18.89 19.22
CA GLY A 133 -3.43 -18.01 19.60
C GLY A 133 -3.02 -16.56 19.37
N ILE A 134 -3.99 -15.72 19.03
CA ILE A 134 -3.70 -14.30 18.78
C ILE A 134 -3.20 -13.61 20.06
N TYR A 135 -3.63 -14.11 21.22
CA TYR A 135 -3.21 -13.62 22.54
C TYR A 135 -1.81 -14.10 22.96
N ASP A 136 -1.20 -15.02 22.22
CA ASP A 136 0.18 -15.46 22.45
C ASP A 136 1.20 -14.49 21.82
N LEU A 137 0.73 -13.55 21.00
CA LEU A 137 1.57 -12.55 20.36
C LEU A 137 1.88 -11.39 21.30
N LYS A 138 3.02 -10.75 21.03
CA LYS A 138 3.49 -9.55 21.71
C LYS A 138 3.28 -8.34 20.81
N TYR A 139 2.54 -7.37 21.32
CA TYR A 139 2.20 -6.11 20.69
C TYR A 139 2.97 -4.97 21.34
N ILE A 140 3.65 -4.18 20.52
CA ILE A 140 4.50 -3.08 20.97
C ILE A 140 4.01 -1.79 20.32
N PHE A 141 3.77 -0.77 21.15
CA PHE A 141 3.30 0.54 20.72
C PHE A 141 4.35 1.58 21.13
N GLU A 142 4.86 2.33 20.17
CA GLU A 142 5.74 3.48 20.43
C GLU A 142 4.93 4.76 20.33
N THR A 143 5.10 5.63 21.32
CA THR A 143 4.46 6.95 21.34
C THR A 143 5.34 8.01 20.66
N ASP A 144 4.74 9.15 20.32
CA ASP A 144 5.45 10.37 19.89
C ASP A 144 6.54 10.86 20.86
N LYS A 145 6.45 10.49 22.14
CA LYS A 145 7.46 10.78 23.17
C LYS A 145 8.53 9.70 23.32
N GLY A 146 8.59 8.72 22.41
CA GLY A 146 9.52 7.58 22.46
C GLY A 146 9.24 6.58 23.60
N ARG A 147 8.08 6.69 24.27
CA ARG A 147 7.67 5.70 25.29
C ARG A 147 7.16 4.44 24.61
N LEU A 148 7.64 3.28 25.06
CA LEU A 148 7.18 1.96 24.64
C LEU A 148 6.09 1.43 25.58
N LEU A 149 4.99 0.96 25.00
CA LEU A 149 3.92 0.22 25.68
C LEU A 149 3.94 -1.21 25.11
N VAL A 150 3.82 -2.19 25.99
CA VAL A 150 3.86 -3.61 25.59
C VAL A 150 2.59 -4.30 26.06
N HIS A 151 2.05 -5.20 25.24
CA HIS A 151 1.02 -6.16 25.60
C HIS A 151 1.39 -7.53 25.07
N GLY A 152 1.49 -8.53 25.93
CA GLY A 152 1.78 -9.91 25.57
C GLY A 152 1.49 -10.86 26.74
N PRO A 153 1.72 -12.17 26.56
CA PRO A 153 1.31 -13.20 27.53
C PRO A 153 1.90 -13.00 28.93
N LEU A 154 3.16 -12.58 28.99
CA LEU A 154 3.92 -12.45 30.23
C LEU A 154 4.05 -11.00 30.73
N MET A 155 3.73 -10.02 29.88
CA MET A 155 3.96 -8.60 30.16
C MET A 155 2.88 -7.74 29.53
N TYR A 156 2.21 -6.93 30.36
CA TYR A 156 1.32 -5.89 29.85
C TYR A 156 1.54 -4.58 30.61
N SER A 157 1.61 -3.49 29.86
CA SER A 157 1.59 -2.13 30.39
C SER A 157 0.19 -1.81 30.90
N LYS A 158 0.07 -0.99 31.94
CA LYS A 158 -1.24 -0.58 32.48
C LYS A 158 -2.11 0.08 31.40
N GLU A 159 -1.47 0.81 30.48
CA GLU A 159 -2.09 1.49 29.36
C GLU A 159 -2.69 0.55 28.31
N THR A 160 -2.26 -0.70 28.25
CA THR A 160 -2.74 -1.69 27.27
C THR A 160 -3.79 -2.64 27.85
N LYS A 161 -4.33 -2.34 29.05
CA LYS A 161 -5.32 -3.18 29.73
C LYS A 161 -6.65 -3.30 28.98
N ASP A 162 -7.08 -2.22 28.32
CA ASP A 162 -8.36 -2.18 27.60
C ASP A 162 -8.20 -2.53 26.11
N MET A 163 -7.08 -3.18 25.75
CA MET A 163 -6.84 -3.65 24.40
C MET A 163 -7.77 -4.81 24.06
N THR A 164 -8.36 -4.77 22.87
CA THR A 164 -9.19 -5.87 22.34
C THR A 164 -8.70 -6.27 20.95
N ILE A 165 -8.89 -7.54 20.60
CA ILE A 165 -8.54 -8.06 19.28
C ILE A 165 -9.77 -8.81 18.74
N GLY A 166 -10.33 -8.31 17.65
CA GLY A 166 -11.44 -8.94 16.93
C GLY A 166 -10.96 -9.71 15.71
N TYR A 167 -11.57 -10.87 15.43
CA TYR A 167 -11.33 -11.62 14.19
C TYR A 167 -12.26 -11.12 13.09
N LEU A 168 -11.70 -10.78 11.93
CA LEU A 168 -12.44 -10.27 10.78
C LEU A 168 -12.71 -11.33 9.70
N GLY A 169 -12.12 -12.52 9.79
CA GLY A 169 -12.13 -13.54 8.73
C GLY A 169 -10.78 -13.63 8.02
N ASP A 170 -10.53 -14.73 7.29
CA ASP A 170 -9.34 -14.93 6.44
C ASP A 170 -7.99 -14.63 7.11
N ASN A 171 -7.84 -15.01 8.38
CA ASN A 171 -6.64 -14.73 9.20
C ASN A 171 -6.36 -13.23 9.43
N ARG A 172 -7.36 -12.37 9.22
CA ARG A 172 -7.32 -10.93 9.46
C ARG A 172 -7.89 -10.59 10.84
N TYR A 173 -7.23 -9.66 11.51
CA TYR A 173 -7.55 -9.24 12.87
C TYR A 173 -7.58 -7.72 12.98
N LEU A 174 -8.46 -7.21 13.84
CA LEU A 174 -8.54 -5.80 14.20
C LEU A 174 -8.22 -5.64 15.68
N LEU A 175 -7.07 -5.06 15.98
CA LEU A 175 -6.69 -4.62 17.31
C LEU A 175 -7.26 -3.24 17.57
N ASN A 176 -7.88 -3.03 18.74
CA ASN A 176 -8.30 -1.74 19.23
C ASN A 176 -7.71 -1.48 20.61
N LEU A 177 -7.18 -0.28 20.83
CA LEU A 177 -6.59 0.17 22.08
C LEU A 177 -7.13 1.56 22.43
N LYS A 178 -7.95 1.66 23.48
CA LYS A 178 -8.42 2.95 23.98
C LYS A 178 -7.26 3.70 24.65
N THR A 179 -6.77 4.77 24.03
CA THR A 179 -5.63 5.53 24.53
C THR A 179 -5.65 6.99 24.07
N ASN A 180 -5.30 7.88 24.99
CA ASN A 180 -5.08 9.30 24.67
C ASN A 180 -3.66 9.55 24.12
N LEU A 181 -2.75 8.59 24.24
CA LEU A 181 -1.37 8.70 23.77
C LEU A 181 -1.32 8.68 22.23
N ASN A 182 -0.42 9.47 21.65
CA ASN A 182 -0.23 9.49 20.21
C ASN A 182 0.74 8.35 19.84
N ILE A 183 0.23 7.30 19.20
CA ILE A 183 1.03 6.13 18.81
C ILE A 183 1.61 6.38 17.42
N THR A 184 2.92 6.49 17.31
CA THR A 184 3.65 6.74 16.06
C THR A 184 4.13 5.46 15.41
N LYS A 185 4.26 4.38 16.17
CA LYS A 185 4.71 3.08 15.67
C LYS A 185 3.99 1.93 16.35
N PHE A 186 3.70 0.91 15.58
CA PHE A 186 3.11 -0.33 16.06
C PHE A 186 3.90 -1.52 15.54
N ALA A 187 4.13 -2.50 16.40
CA ALA A 187 4.83 -3.72 16.03
C ALA A 187 4.19 -4.96 16.66
N ILE A 188 4.35 -6.09 15.97
CA ILE A 188 3.92 -7.41 16.39
C ILE A 188 5.13 -8.35 16.34
N THR A 189 5.34 -9.09 17.43
CA THR A 189 6.34 -10.15 17.55
C THR A 189 5.77 -11.31 18.39
N HIS A 190 6.56 -12.33 18.65
CA HIS A 190 6.27 -13.43 19.56
C HIS A 190 7.48 -13.63 20.47
N ASP A 191 7.28 -13.96 21.75
CA ASP A 191 8.38 -13.99 22.73
C ASP A 191 9.51 -14.97 22.32
N ASN A 192 9.16 -16.09 21.68
CA ASN A 192 10.13 -17.05 21.16
C ASN A 192 10.81 -16.61 19.84
N CYS A 193 10.39 -15.51 19.22
CA CYS A 193 10.91 -15.02 17.93
C CYS A 193 11.58 -13.64 18.04
N ASP A 194 11.74 -13.08 19.24
CA ASP A 194 12.29 -11.74 19.51
C ASP A 194 13.83 -11.77 19.66
N SER A 195 14.46 -12.95 19.65
CA SER A 195 15.91 -13.08 19.72
C SER A 195 16.54 -12.85 18.35
N LYS A 196 17.33 -11.78 18.21
CA LYS A 196 18.09 -11.46 16.98
C LYS A 196 19.10 -12.54 16.57
N ASN A 197 19.43 -13.46 17.48
CA ASN A 197 20.37 -14.55 17.22
C ASN A 197 19.69 -15.80 16.64
N ASP A 198 18.36 -15.84 16.59
CA ASP A 198 17.64 -16.94 15.97
C ASP A 198 17.41 -16.64 14.49
N ASN A 199 17.63 -17.66 13.65
CA ASN A 199 17.48 -17.59 12.19
C ASN A 199 16.05 -17.23 11.72
N TYR A 200 15.11 -17.12 12.66
CA TYR A 200 13.70 -16.86 12.42
C TYR A 200 13.19 -15.66 13.22
N TYR A 201 14.04 -14.66 13.46
CA TYR A 201 13.60 -13.40 14.05
C TYR A 201 12.42 -12.82 13.25
N ARG A 202 11.25 -12.70 13.90
CA ARG A 202 10.02 -12.16 13.31
C ARG A 202 9.55 -10.98 14.12
N TYR A 203 9.79 -9.80 13.58
CA TYR A 203 9.38 -8.52 14.13
C TYR A 203 8.86 -7.67 13.00
N VAL A 204 7.55 -7.43 12.99
CA VAL A 204 6.90 -6.64 11.94
C VAL A 204 6.45 -5.34 12.54
N GLU A 205 6.86 -4.24 11.93
CA GLU A 205 6.56 -2.87 12.38
C GLU A 205 5.95 -2.02 11.27
N MET A 206 5.12 -1.06 11.67
CA MET A 206 4.55 -0.03 10.81
C MET A 206 4.56 1.30 11.55
N TYR A 207 4.88 2.38 10.84
CA TYR A 207 4.72 3.75 11.34
C TYR A 207 3.26 4.19 11.14
N CYS A 208 2.61 4.56 12.23
CA CYS A 208 1.19 4.94 12.29
C CYS A 208 1.00 6.46 12.17
N ASN A 209 1.98 7.14 11.56
CA ASN A 209 1.99 8.60 11.41
C ASN A 209 0.99 9.10 10.37
N LYS A 210 0.35 8.21 9.60
CA LYS A 210 -0.69 8.61 8.66
C LYS A 210 -1.97 8.94 9.44
N SER A 211 -2.43 10.17 9.29
CA SER A 211 -3.75 10.60 9.72
C SER A 211 -4.80 9.69 9.10
N SER A 212 -5.53 8.95 9.94
CA SER A 212 -6.81 8.40 9.48
C SER A 212 -7.79 9.52 9.27
N CYS A 213 -8.68 9.34 8.31
CA CYS A 213 -9.69 10.31 7.95
C CYS A 213 -11.07 9.64 7.84
N ILE A 214 -12.11 10.45 8.03
CA ILE A 214 -13.52 10.10 7.79
C ILE A 214 -14.00 10.85 6.55
N SER A 215 -13.47 12.05 6.37
CA SER A 215 -13.70 12.94 5.24
C SER A 215 -12.42 13.69 4.93
N ASP A 216 -12.37 14.35 3.78
CA ASP A 216 -11.19 15.11 3.35
C ASP A 216 -10.81 16.20 4.36
N LYS A 217 -11.78 16.72 5.12
CA LYS A 217 -11.56 17.72 6.19
C LYS A 217 -10.67 17.24 7.34
N ASP A 218 -10.47 15.93 7.46
CA ASP A 218 -9.58 15.34 8.46
C ASP A 218 -8.12 15.26 7.97
N CYS A 219 -7.88 15.55 6.69
CA CYS A 219 -6.57 15.49 6.04
C CYS A 219 -5.95 16.89 5.87
N GLU A 220 -4.68 16.93 5.48
CA GLU A 220 -4.08 18.19 5.05
C GLU A 220 -4.76 18.70 3.77
N VAL A 221 -4.68 20.00 3.50
CA VAL A 221 -5.33 20.62 2.32
C VAL A 221 -4.84 19.98 1.00
N SER A 222 -3.61 19.46 0.97
CA SER A 222 -3.00 18.74 -0.15
C SER A 222 -3.25 17.24 -0.17
N GLU A 223 -4.20 16.77 0.62
CA GLU A 223 -4.55 15.36 0.74
C GLU A 223 -6.06 15.18 0.63
N TYR A 224 -6.48 13.98 0.26
CA TYR A 224 -7.87 13.53 0.27
C TYR A 224 -8.00 12.26 1.11
N CYS A 225 -9.20 12.00 1.60
CA CYS A 225 -9.50 10.81 2.35
C CYS A 225 -9.87 9.65 1.44
N ASP A 226 -9.03 8.62 1.38
CA ASP A 226 -9.40 7.41 0.64
C ASP A 226 -10.47 6.61 1.40
N ASN A 227 -11.68 6.58 0.86
CA ASN A 227 -12.81 5.85 1.44
C ASN A 227 -12.61 4.34 1.56
N LYS A 228 -11.62 3.75 0.88
CA LYS A 228 -11.30 2.31 0.99
C LYS A 228 -10.44 2.00 2.21
N ASP A 229 -9.44 2.84 2.44
CA ASP A 229 -8.39 2.60 3.43
C ASP A 229 -8.55 3.49 4.68
N PHE A 230 -9.41 4.52 4.60
CA PHE A 230 -9.59 5.57 5.60
C PHE A 230 -8.29 6.30 5.97
N LEU A 231 -7.40 6.45 4.98
CA LEU A 231 -6.11 7.13 5.13
C LEU A 231 -6.08 8.37 4.24
N CYS A 232 -5.47 9.43 4.76
CA CYS A 232 -5.12 10.58 3.94
C CYS A 232 -4.08 10.18 2.89
N LYS A 233 -4.39 10.46 1.63
CA LYS A 233 -3.50 10.26 0.48
C LYS A 233 -3.23 11.62 -0.15
N ALA A 234 -1.99 11.84 -0.58
CA ALA A 234 -1.62 13.05 -1.29
C ALA A 234 -2.44 13.20 -2.58
N LEU A 235 -2.91 14.42 -2.85
CA LEU A 235 -3.51 14.78 -4.13
C LEU A 235 -2.40 14.95 -5.17
N GLU A 236 -2.46 14.14 -6.22
CA GLU A 236 -1.60 14.27 -7.39
C GLU A 236 -2.36 15.06 -8.46
N CYS A 237 -2.18 16.39 -8.45
CA CYS A 237 -2.75 17.26 -9.47
C CYS A 237 -1.83 17.37 -10.68
N ASN A 238 -2.42 17.55 -11.86
CA ASN A 238 -1.67 17.77 -13.10
C ASN A 238 -1.00 19.15 -13.12
N SER A 239 -0.11 19.37 -14.09
CA SER A 239 0.65 20.62 -14.20
C SER A 239 -0.22 21.88 -14.40
N CYS A 240 -1.42 21.71 -14.94
CA CYS A 240 -2.41 22.77 -15.13
C CYS A 240 -3.38 22.99 -13.96
N GLU A 241 -3.22 22.26 -12.86
CA GLU A 241 -4.11 22.32 -11.70
C GLU A 241 -3.38 22.87 -10.48
N LYS A 242 -4.16 23.30 -9.49
CA LYS A 242 -3.69 23.61 -8.15
C LYS A 242 -4.60 22.94 -7.14
N ILE A 243 -4.03 22.58 -6.00
CA ILE A 243 -4.80 22.04 -4.88
C ILE A 243 -5.60 23.18 -4.24
N SER A 244 -6.91 22.98 -4.08
CA SER A 244 -7.80 23.85 -3.31
C SER A 244 -8.89 23.02 -2.65
N GLU A 245 -9.09 23.18 -1.34
CA GLU A 245 -10.15 22.49 -0.59
C GLU A 245 -10.21 20.97 -0.81
N HIS A 246 -9.06 20.30 -0.84
CA HIS A 246 -8.92 18.85 -1.09
C HIS A 246 -9.29 18.38 -2.50
N GLU A 247 -9.33 19.29 -3.46
CA GLU A 247 -9.55 18.98 -4.87
C GLU A 247 -8.48 19.62 -5.76
N CYS A 248 -8.23 18.99 -6.91
CA CYS A 248 -7.44 19.60 -7.98
C CYS A 248 -8.35 20.52 -8.77
N ILE A 249 -8.15 21.83 -8.65
CA ILE A 249 -8.90 22.82 -9.42
C ILE A 249 -8.02 23.36 -10.55
N PRO A 250 -8.60 23.64 -11.74
CA PRO A 250 -7.85 24.25 -12.83
C PRO A 250 -7.19 25.56 -12.38
N LYS A 251 -5.92 25.71 -12.74
CA LYS A 251 -5.15 26.96 -12.64
C LYS A 251 -4.92 27.56 -14.04
N CYS A 252 -5.48 26.97 -15.09
CA CYS A 252 -5.49 27.59 -16.41
C CYS A 252 -6.40 28.82 -16.38
N ASP A 253 -5.78 29.96 -16.15
CA ASP A 253 -6.38 31.28 -16.32
C ASP A 253 -5.26 32.18 -16.87
N ASP A 254 -5.28 32.50 -18.17
CA ASP A 254 -4.34 33.43 -18.78
C ASP A 254 -4.74 34.90 -18.56
N SER A 255 -5.83 35.13 -17.82
CA SER A 255 -6.46 36.41 -17.50
C SER A 255 -6.88 37.19 -18.73
N ARG A 256 -7.09 36.53 -19.88
CA ARG A 256 -7.62 37.16 -21.09
C ARG A 256 -9.13 36.94 -21.14
N PRO A 257 -9.93 38.02 -21.21
CA PRO A 257 -11.39 37.89 -21.31
C PRO A 257 -11.88 37.30 -22.65
N CYS A 258 -10.96 37.03 -23.58
CA CYS A 258 -11.22 36.55 -24.92
C CYS A 258 -10.82 35.08 -25.13
N THR A 259 -10.50 34.35 -24.07
CA THR A 259 -10.20 32.92 -24.12
C THR A 259 -11.10 32.15 -23.16
N GLU A 260 -11.48 30.96 -23.58
CA GLU A 260 -11.95 29.89 -22.72
C GLU A 260 -10.73 29.04 -22.35
N ASP A 261 -10.45 28.99 -21.05
CA ASP A 261 -9.26 28.37 -20.51
C ASP A 261 -9.65 27.01 -19.93
N GLU A 262 -9.13 25.93 -20.52
CA GLU A 262 -9.38 24.56 -20.07
C GLU A 262 -8.07 23.84 -19.75
N CYS A 263 -8.11 22.96 -18.76
CA CYS A 263 -7.04 22.00 -18.48
C CYS A 263 -7.43 20.68 -19.16
N PHE A 264 -6.75 20.34 -20.26
CA PHE A 264 -7.02 19.15 -21.05
C PHE A 264 -5.76 18.28 -21.13
N GLU A 265 -5.86 17.02 -20.69
CA GLU A 265 -4.73 16.07 -20.66
C GLU A 265 -3.48 16.58 -19.91
N GLY A 266 -3.68 17.41 -18.89
CA GLY A 266 -2.60 17.92 -18.06
C GLY A 266 -1.87 19.14 -18.64
N GLU A 267 -2.35 19.69 -19.76
CA GLU A 267 -1.88 20.94 -20.36
C GLU A 267 -3.00 22.01 -20.37
N CYS A 268 -2.61 23.28 -20.26
CA CYS A 268 -3.56 24.39 -20.45
C CYS A 268 -3.81 24.63 -21.94
N LYS A 269 -5.08 24.56 -22.34
CA LYS A 269 -5.56 25.00 -23.64
C LYS A 269 -6.33 26.30 -23.49
N PHE A 270 -6.03 27.25 -24.36
CA PHE A 270 -6.67 28.55 -24.39
C PHE A 270 -7.37 28.67 -25.74
N THR A 271 -8.70 28.57 -25.75
CA THR A 271 -9.51 28.62 -26.97
C THR A 271 -10.10 30.01 -27.12
N ALA A 272 -9.92 30.65 -28.27
CA ALA A 272 -10.46 31.99 -28.49
C ALA A 272 -12.00 31.97 -28.48
N VAL A 273 -12.61 32.89 -27.73
CA VAL A 273 -14.06 33.11 -27.70
C VAL A 273 -14.50 33.84 -28.97
N ASP A 274 -15.57 33.35 -29.60
CA ASP A 274 -16.13 33.92 -30.82
C ASP A 274 -16.41 35.43 -30.71
N GLY A 275 -15.84 36.20 -31.64
CA GLY A 275 -16.07 37.65 -31.74
C GLY A 275 -15.20 38.50 -30.82
N CYS A 276 -14.29 37.90 -30.06
CA CYS A 276 -13.37 38.60 -29.17
C CYS A 276 -12.03 38.90 -29.87
N GLU A 277 -11.40 40.02 -29.50
CA GLU A 277 -10.16 40.48 -30.15
C GLU A 277 -8.95 39.83 -29.50
N PHE A 278 -8.44 38.76 -30.10
CA PHE A 278 -7.24 38.07 -29.62
C PHE A 278 -6.00 38.59 -30.36
N ASN A 279 -5.09 39.30 -29.69
CA ASN A 279 -3.84 39.81 -30.28
C ASN A 279 -4.03 40.65 -31.57
N ASN A 280 -5.03 41.54 -31.64
CA ASN A 280 -5.41 42.32 -32.84
C ASN A 280 -5.86 41.46 -34.05
N SER A 281 -6.00 40.15 -33.87
CA SER A 281 -6.49 39.21 -34.88
C SER A 281 -8.00 39.04 -34.68
N CYS A 282 -8.78 39.19 -35.75
CA CYS A 282 -10.20 38.86 -35.70
C CYS A 282 -10.36 37.36 -35.97
N ILE A 283 -10.86 36.59 -35.00
CA ILE A 283 -11.15 35.16 -35.16
C ILE A 283 -12.47 34.88 -34.42
N PRO A 284 -13.41 34.09 -34.99
CA PRO A 284 -13.31 33.45 -36.30
C PRO A 284 -13.61 34.41 -37.46
N GLN A 285 -13.06 34.05 -38.62
CA GLN A 285 -13.28 34.71 -39.91
C GLN A 285 -14.78 34.84 -40.20
N LYS A 286 -15.17 35.81 -41.04
CA LYS A 286 -16.56 36.00 -41.50
C LYS A 286 -17.55 36.58 -40.48
N ASN A 287 -17.09 36.91 -39.28
CA ASN A 287 -17.88 37.68 -38.31
C ASN A 287 -17.92 39.17 -38.64
N VAL A 288 -19.00 39.84 -38.21
CA VAL A 288 -19.22 41.28 -38.37
C VAL A 288 -19.29 41.93 -36.97
N ARG A 289 -18.58 43.04 -36.76
CA ARG A 289 -18.70 43.85 -35.54
C ARG A 289 -18.55 45.34 -35.83
N THR A 290 -18.94 46.18 -34.87
CA THR A 290 -18.70 47.63 -34.98
C THR A 290 -17.38 48.01 -34.29
N VAL A 291 -16.42 48.56 -35.03
CA VAL A 291 -15.15 49.10 -34.51
C VAL A 291 -15.15 50.61 -34.74
N ASN A 292 -15.05 51.41 -33.66
CA ASN A 292 -15.05 52.88 -33.75
C ASN A 292 -16.25 53.45 -34.56
N ASN A 293 -17.46 52.93 -34.33
CA ASN A 293 -18.70 53.26 -35.07
C ASN A 293 -18.69 52.90 -36.56
N ILE A 294 -17.78 52.04 -37.01
CA ILE A 294 -17.74 51.51 -38.38
C ILE A 294 -18.03 50.01 -38.31
N SER A 295 -19.01 49.53 -39.08
CA SER A 295 -19.25 48.09 -39.23
C SER A 295 -18.10 47.49 -40.05
N CYS A 296 -17.40 46.53 -39.47
CA CYS A 296 -16.27 45.83 -40.07
C CYS A 296 -16.54 44.33 -40.11
N PHE A 297 -16.00 43.64 -41.09
CA PHE A 297 -15.98 42.18 -41.14
C PHE A 297 -14.57 41.66 -40.98
N CYS A 298 -14.45 40.41 -40.54
CA CYS A 298 -13.18 39.75 -40.39
C CYS A 298 -12.75 39.02 -41.66
N THR A 299 -11.61 39.41 -42.24
CA THR A 299 -11.05 38.80 -43.45
C THR A 299 -10.38 37.46 -43.18
N ASP A 300 -10.08 36.71 -44.25
CA ASP A 300 -9.27 35.48 -44.17
C ASP A 300 -7.82 35.73 -43.70
N SER A 301 -7.34 36.98 -43.79
CA SER A 301 -6.06 37.44 -43.23
C SER A 301 -6.13 37.84 -41.76
N ASN A 302 -7.29 37.62 -41.11
CA ASN A 302 -7.58 37.98 -39.72
C ASN A 302 -7.51 39.49 -39.41
N GLU A 303 -7.86 40.32 -40.39
CA GLU A 303 -7.92 41.78 -40.23
C GLU A 303 -9.37 42.27 -40.19
N TRP A 304 -9.66 43.22 -39.31
CA TRP A 304 -10.94 43.95 -39.33
C TRP A 304 -10.93 44.94 -40.49
N VAL A 305 -11.70 44.66 -41.53
CA VAL A 305 -11.86 45.54 -42.69
C VAL A 305 -13.27 46.13 -42.68
N PRO A 306 -13.45 47.44 -42.92
CA PRO A 306 -14.78 48.04 -43.03
C PRO A 306 -15.67 47.27 -44.02
N GLN A 307 -16.93 47.06 -43.67
CA GLN A 307 -17.89 46.48 -44.58
C GLN A 307 -18.07 47.38 -45.81
N LYS A 308 -18.08 46.72 -46.95
CA LYS A 308 -18.18 47.31 -48.27
C LYS A 308 -19.57 47.90 -48.51
N LYS A 309 -19.65 48.93 -49.33
CA LYS A 309 -20.85 49.71 -49.65
C LYS A 309 -20.99 49.84 -51.16
N ASP A 310 -22.23 50.03 -51.60
CA ASP A 310 -22.62 50.63 -52.88
C ASP A 310 -21.69 50.36 -54.08
N ASN A 311 -21.97 49.28 -54.82
CA ASN A 311 -21.24 48.89 -56.02
C ASN A 311 -19.79 48.38 -55.80
N GLU A 312 -19.33 48.25 -54.56
CA GLU A 312 -18.08 47.55 -54.26
C GLU A 312 -18.21 46.04 -54.48
N SER A 313 -17.15 45.40 -54.97
CA SER A 313 -17.16 43.95 -55.25
C SER A 313 -17.05 43.12 -53.97
N CYS A 314 -17.86 42.07 -53.86
CA CYS A 314 -17.92 41.18 -52.70
C CYS A 314 -17.89 39.71 -53.14
N GLY A 315 -17.36 38.83 -52.27
CA GLY A 315 -17.49 37.38 -52.42
C GLY A 315 -18.63 36.79 -51.59
N TYR A 316 -18.96 37.42 -50.46
CA TYR A 316 -19.96 36.93 -49.50
C TYR A 316 -20.76 38.07 -48.85
N ASP A 317 -21.94 37.75 -48.33
CA ASP A 317 -22.87 38.72 -47.71
C ASP A 317 -22.25 39.46 -46.51
N TYR A 318 -21.48 38.79 -45.66
CA TYR A 318 -20.87 39.41 -44.48
C TYR A 318 -19.86 40.52 -44.84
N GLU A 319 -19.35 40.55 -46.08
CA GLU A 319 -18.46 41.61 -46.55
C GLU A 319 -19.21 42.94 -46.81
N CYS A 320 -20.52 42.89 -47.03
CA CYS A 320 -21.34 44.05 -47.37
C CYS A 320 -22.10 44.59 -46.16
N LEU A 321 -22.34 45.91 -46.13
CA LEU A 321 -23.26 46.51 -45.14
C LEU A 321 -24.72 46.03 -45.34
N ASN A 322 -25.05 45.59 -46.55
CA ASN A 322 -26.33 44.99 -46.92
C ASN A 322 -26.09 43.55 -47.41
N ASP A 323 -26.47 43.23 -48.64
CA ASP A 323 -26.38 41.90 -49.24
C ASP A 323 -25.42 41.93 -50.45
N CYS A 324 -24.73 40.81 -50.71
CA CYS A 324 -23.86 40.64 -51.86
C CYS A 324 -24.65 40.00 -53.01
N ILE A 325 -25.01 40.80 -54.02
CA ILE A 325 -25.82 40.35 -55.17
C ILE A 325 -24.98 40.46 -56.43
N ASP A 326 -24.84 39.36 -57.16
CA ASP A 326 -24.02 39.28 -58.38
C ASP A 326 -22.56 39.76 -58.18
N ASN A 327 -21.97 39.41 -57.03
CA ASN A 327 -20.63 39.83 -56.58
C ASN A 327 -20.46 41.34 -56.34
N ILE A 328 -21.55 42.04 -56.08
CA ILE A 328 -21.57 43.48 -55.83
C ILE A 328 -22.41 43.77 -54.57
N CYS A 329 -21.94 44.66 -53.70
CA CYS A 329 -22.72 45.13 -52.55
C CYS A 329 -23.87 46.02 -53.03
N ALA A 330 -25.07 45.44 -53.05
CA ALA A 330 -26.27 46.13 -53.45
C ALA A 330 -26.82 46.95 -52.28
N LYS A 331 -27.36 48.14 -52.56
CA LYS A 331 -28.26 48.76 -51.60
C LYS A 331 -29.44 47.82 -51.42
N LYS A 332 -29.90 47.64 -50.17
CA LYS A 332 -31.30 47.27 -49.97
C LYS A 332 -32.13 48.34 -50.66
N GLU A 333 -32.51 48.13 -51.92
CA GLU A 333 -33.69 48.75 -52.47
C GLU A 333 -34.77 48.31 -51.48
N LYS A 334 -35.13 49.21 -50.56
CA LYS A 334 -36.30 49.02 -49.70
C LYS A 334 -37.35 48.45 -50.62
N GLU A 335 -37.88 47.28 -50.29
CA GLU A 335 -38.89 46.53 -51.05
C GLU A 335 -40.22 47.30 -51.19
N ALA A 336 -40.20 48.62 -51.37
CA ALA A 336 -41.31 49.45 -51.77
C ALA A 336 -41.87 48.99 -53.12
N LYS A 337 -41.05 48.40 -54.01
CA LYS A 337 -41.56 47.78 -55.25
C LYS A 337 -42.40 46.52 -54.98
N GLY A 338 -42.07 45.72 -53.96
CA GLY A 338 -42.84 44.51 -53.62
C GLY A 338 -44.22 44.81 -53.05
N ILE A 339 -44.33 45.84 -52.19
CA ILE A 339 -45.63 46.25 -51.62
C ILE A 339 -46.48 46.96 -52.67
N ILE A 340 -45.90 47.85 -53.48
CA ILE A 340 -46.65 48.54 -54.54
C ILE A 340 -47.10 47.55 -55.61
N GLN A 341 -46.28 46.58 -56.01
CA GLN A 341 -46.69 45.55 -56.97
C GLN A 341 -47.78 44.64 -56.39
N ARG A 342 -47.69 44.22 -55.12
CA ARG A 342 -48.76 43.46 -54.45
C ARG A 342 -50.06 44.26 -54.32
N ILE A 343 -50.00 45.57 -54.11
CA ILE A 343 -51.18 46.46 -54.12
C ILE A 343 -51.76 46.55 -55.53
N ILE A 344 -50.92 46.72 -56.56
CA ILE A 344 -51.36 46.76 -57.97
C ILE A 344 -52.03 45.44 -58.36
N ASP A 345 -51.42 44.29 -58.05
CA ASP A 345 -51.95 42.95 -58.33
C ASP A 345 -53.27 42.69 -57.57
N PHE A 346 -53.39 43.20 -56.34
CA PHE A 346 -54.65 43.15 -55.59
C PHE A 346 -55.75 43.96 -56.29
N PHE A 347 -55.46 45.19 -56.74
CA PHE A 347 -56.45 46.03 -57.43
C PHE A 347 -56.82 45.51 -58.83
N THR A 348 -55.89 44.97 -59.63
CA THR A 348 -56.23 44.38 -60.94
C THR A 348 -57.09 43.12 -60.81
N SER A 349 -57.00 42.38 -59.70
CA SER A 349 -57.89 41.23 -59.44
C SER A 349 -59.34 41.63 -59.12
N LEU A 350 -59.54 42.85 -58.59
CA LEU A 350 -60.86 43.39 -58.20
C LEU A 350 -61.67 43.99 -59.37
N PHE A 351 -61.02 44.38 -60.47
CA PHE A 351 -61.66 45.06 -61.61
C PHE A 351 -61.72 44.22 -62.90
N SER A 352 -61.32 42.94 -62.84
CA SER A 352 -61.44 41.99 -63.95
C SER A 352 -62.76 41.19 -63.88
N PHE A 353 -63.90 41.89 -63.88
CA PHE A 353 -65.24 41.29 -64.01
C PHE A 353 -65.93 41.74 -65.30
#